data_AF-A0A9P8G3N1-F1
#
_entry.id   AF-A0A9P8G3N1-F1
#
_cell.length_a   1.000
_cell.length_b   1.000
_cell.length_c   1.000
_cell.angle_alpha   90.00
_cell.angle_beta   90.00
_cell.angle_gamma   90.00
#
_symmetry.space_group_name_H-M   'P 1'
#
loop_
_entity.id
_entity.type
_entity.pdbx_description
1 polymer ?
#
loop_
_entity_poly.entity_id
_entity_poly.type
_entity_poly.pdbx_seq_one_letter_code
_entity_poly.pdbx_strand_id
1 'polypeptide(L)'
;MQTLTDHVETSLAFMGNRNLNDVLATDSELVAMAEIVAEDLEEGYADNLMHRLPCLGMADVWQWLSQTYCQDRNRIQLKRCAIKILESYGYWITVQSSNISIDCTHGIPAIGVVDALMYLSCVAEGEQQIELSQEFKAWARKIYKIVNGSMMGFELKY
;
A
#
# COMPACT_ATOMS: atom_id res chain seq x y z
N MET A 1 -30.34 -14.10 -11.09
CA MET A 1 -29.88 -14.84 -9.89
C MET A 1 -29.33 -16.21 -10.31
N GLN A 2 -28.51 -16.24 -11.36
CA GLN A 2 -27.97 -17.45 -11.98
C GLN A 2 -26.46 -17.22 -12.22
N THR A 3 -26.12 -16.02 -12.67
CA THR A 3 -24.75 -15.49 -12.80
C THR A 3 -23.91 -15.41 -11.52
N LEU A 4 -24.50 -15.20 -10.34
CA LEU A 4 -23.73 -15.12 -9.09
C LEU A 4 -23.32 -16.51 -8.60
N THR A 5 -24.20 -17.50 -8.77
CA THR A 5 -23.97 -18.89 -8.40
C THR A 5 -22.89 -19.51 -9.28
N ASP A 6 -22.92 -19.21 -10.58
CA ASP A 6 -21.91 -19.67 -11.55
C ASP A 6 -20.51 -19.12 -11.22
N HIS A 7 -20.39 -17.86 -10.79
CA HIS A 7 -19.09 -17.27 -10.39
C HIS A 7 -18.57 -17.82 -9.06
N VAL A 8 -19.45 -18.09 -8.10
CA VAL A 8 -19.08 -18.72 -6.82
C VAL A 8 -18.67 -20.18 -7.03
N GLU A 9 -19.37 -20.92 -7.89
CA GLU A 9 -18.99 -22.29 -8.26
C GLU A 9 -17.68 -22.32 -9.05
N THR A 10 -17.42 -21.35 -9.93
CA THR A 10 -16.13 -21.25 -10.65
C THR A 10 -14.98 -20.94 -9.69
N SER A 11 -15.20 -20.05 -8.71
CA SER A 11 -14.20 -19.70 -7.70
C SER A 11 -13.93 -20.85 -6.72
N LEU A 12 -14.98 -21.58 -6.31
CA LEU A 12 -14.85 -22.77 -5.46
C LEU A 12 -14.25 -23.95 -6.21
N ALA A 13 -14.54 -24.12 -7.49
CA ALA A 13 -13.90 -25.12 -8.35
C ALA A 13 -12.42 -24.80 -8.59
N PHE A 14 -12.05 -23.52 -8.69
CA PHE A 14 -10.65 -23.08 -8.72
C PHE A 14 -9.90 -23.44 -7.43
N MET A 15 -10.55 -23.33 -6.28
CA MET A 15 -9.97 -23.65 -4.96
C MET A 15 -10.00 -25.15 -4.62
N GLY A 16 -11.00 -25.91 -5.08
CA GLY A 16 -11.24 -27.29 -4.66
C GLY A 16 -10.45 -28.36 -5.41
N ASN A 17 -9.88 -28.04 -6.58
CA ASN A 17 -9.22 -29.01 -7.45
C ASN A 17 -7.68 -29.06 -7.28
N ARG A 18 -7.22 -28.52 -6.17
CA ARG A 18 -5.83 -28.12 -5.98
C ARG A 18 -5.39 -28.71 -4.63
N ASN A 19 -4.69 -29.83 -4.70
CA ASN A 19 -4.11 -30.55 -3.58
C ASN A 19 -3.21 -29.57 -2.80
N LEU A 20 -3.52 -29.20 -1.55
CA LEU A 20 -2.89 -28.04 -0.86
C LEU A 20 -1.35 -27.99 -0.90
N ASN A 21 -0.68 -29.13 -1.05
CA ASN A 21 0.78 -29.21 -1.20
C ASN A 21 1.30 -28.92 -2.63
N ASP A 22 0.45 -29.01 -3.65
CA ASP A 22 0.73 -28.67 -5.06
C ASP A 22 0.33 -27.21 -5.40
N VAL A 23 -0.15 -26.44 -4.40
CA VAL A 23 -0.87 -25.16 -4.57
C VAL A 23 -0.19 -24.01 -3.87
N LEU A 24 0.81 -24.30 -3.04
CA LEU A 24 1.73 -23.29 -2.60
C LEU A 24 2.56 -22.89 -3.81
N ALA A 25 1.97 -22.03 -4.65
CA ALA A 25 2.72 -21.07 -5.42
C ALA A 25 3.86 -20.61 -4.51
N THR A 26 5.09 -20.68 -5.03
CA THR A 26 6.25 -20.17 -4.30
C THR A 26 5.92 -18.78 -3.77
N ASP A 27 6.47 -18.37 -2.62
CA ASP A 27 6.15 -17.06 -2.03
C ASP A 27 6.27 -15.92 -3.08
N SER A 28 7.20 -16.05 -4.02
CA SER A 28 7.34 -15.17 -5.20
C SER A 28 6.14 -15.15 -6.16
N GLU A 29 5.53 -16.30 -6.45
CA GLU A 29 4.35 -16.40 -7.34
C GLU A 29 3.10 -15.82 -6.66
N LEU A 30 2.94 -16.01 -5.35
CA LEU A 30 1.85 -15.39 -4.58
C LEU A 30 1.98 -13.86 -4.57
N VAL A 31 3.20 -13.36 -4.34
CA VAL A 31 3.50 -11.92 -4.40
C VAL A 31 3.17 -11.35 -5.78
N ALA A 32 3.62 -12.00 -6.85
CA ALA A 32 3.35 -11.54 -8.22
C ALA A 32 1.84 -11.53 -8.55
N MET A 33 1.10 -12.57 -8.14
CA MET A 33 -0.36 -12.60 -8.33
C MET A 33 -1.06 -11.49 -7.54
N ALA A 34 -0.63 -11.22 -6.31
CA ALA A 34 -1.19 -10.16 -5.49
C ALA A 34 -0.94 -8.78 -6.11
N GLU A 35 0.25 -8.53 -6.68
CA GLU A 35 0.54 -7.31 -7.43
C GLU A 35 -0.42 -7.16 -8.62
N ILE A 36 -0.52 -8.18 -9.49
CA ILE A 36 -1.37 -8.13 -10.68
C ILE A 36 -2.82 -7.82 -10.31
N VAL A 37 -3.38 -8.55 -9.35
CA VAL A 37 -4.77 -8.36 -8.92
C VAL A 37 -4.98 -6.96 -8.32
N ALA A 38 -4.02 -6.45 -7.55
CA ALA A 38 -4.13 -5.11 -6.98
C ALA A 38 -4.13 -4.04 -8.07
N GLU A 39 -3.25 -4.15 -9.06
CA GLU A 39 -3.18 -3.19 -10.17
C GLU A 39 -4.43 -3.24 -11.05
N ASP A 40 -4.89 -4.43 -11.44
CA ASP A 40 -6.08 -4.61 -12.26
C ASP A 40 -7.33 -4.01 -11.59
N LEU A 41 -7.46 -4.18 -10.27
CA LEU A 41 -8.57 -3.63 -9.50
C LEU A 41 -8.46 -2.11 -9.32
N GLU A 42 -7.26 -1.55 -9.15
CA GLU A 42 -7.07 -0.10 -9.10
C GLU A 42 -7.36 0.56 -10.45
N GLU A 43 -6.93 -0.05 -11.56
CA GLU A 43 -7.24 0.41 -12.91
C GLU A 43 -8.75 0.36 -13.16
N GLY A 44 -9.38 -0.78 -12.88
CA GLY A 44 -10.83 -0.93 -12.99
C GLY A 44 -11.60 0.05 -12.10
N TYR A 45 -11.09 0.39 -10.92
CA TYR A 45 -11.69 1.40 -10.04
C TYR A 45 -11.55 2.80 -10.65
N ALA A 46 -10.35 3.16 -11.12
CA ALA A 46 -10.05 4.47 -11.69
C ALA A 46 -10.91 4.78 -12.93
N ASP A 47 -11.09 3.81 -13.81
CA ASP A 47 -11.87 3.93 -15.05
C ASP A 47 -13.37 4.13 -14.80
N ASN A 48 -13.91 3.55 -13.72
CA ASN A 48 -15.35 3.47 -13.49
C ASN A 48 -15.89 4.46 -12.43
N LEU A 49 -15.08 4.85 -11.44
CA LEU A 49 -15.59 5.52 -10.24
C LEU A 49 -15.00 6.90 -9.93
N MET A 50 -13.94 7.33 -10.63
CA MET A 50 -13.26 8.64 -10.65
C MET A 50 -11.77 8.51 -10.31
N HIS A 51 -10.91 9.01 -11.21
CA HIS A 51 -9.49 9.16 -10.93
C HIS A 51 -9.26 9.99 -9.67
N ARG A 52 -8.27 9.57 -8.87
CA ARG A 52 -7.79 10.28 -7.67
C ARG A 52 -8.65 10.19 -6.40
N LEU A 53 -9.70 9.35 -6.40
CA LEU A 53 -10.41 8.99 -5.17
C LEU A 53 -9.75 7.81 -4.42
N PRO A 54 -9.89 7.72 -3.09
CA PRO A 54 -9.38 6.60 -2.30
C PRO A 54 -9.97 5.25 -2.75
N CYS A 55 -9.10 4.27 -3.03
CA CYS A 55 -9.46 2.87 -3.23
C CYS A 55 -9.06 2.03 -2.01
N LEU A 56 -9.80 2.19 -0.91
CA LEU A 56 -9.44 1.60 0.39
C LEU A 56 -9.33 0.07 0.37
N GLY A 57 -10.06 -0.62 -0.52
CA GLY A 57 -10.01 -2.07 -0.63
C GLY A 57 -8.62 -2.61 -0.97
N MET A 58 -7.78 -1.82 -1.65
CA MET A 58 -6.43 -2.23 -2.05
C MET A 58 -5.35 -1.87 -1.02
N ALA A 59 -5.68 -0.99 -0.06
CA ALA A 59 -4.71 -0.51 0.93
C ALA A 59 -4.10 -1.64 1.77
N ASP A 60 -4.88 -2.68 2.10
CA ASP A 60 -4.41 -3.81 2.89
C ASP A 60 -3.48 -4.73 2.08
N VAL A 61 -3.76 -4.90 0.78
CA VAL A 61 -2.91 -5.67 -0.13
C VAL A 61 -1.54 -4.99 -0.28
N TRP A 62 -1.53 -3.67 -0.51
CA TRP A 62 -0.28 -2.92 -0.60
C TRP A 62 0.50 -2.84 0.71
N GLN A 63 -0.19 -2.84 1.86
CA GLN A 63 0.46 -2.94 3.18
C GLN A 63 1.15 -4.29 3.36
N TRP A 64 0.49 -5.39 2.99
CA TRP A 64 1.08 -6.72 3.03
C TRP A 64 2.30 -6.82 2.10
N LEU A 65 2.17 -6.36 0.84
CA LEU A 65 3.28 -6.32 -0.11
C LEU A 65 4.46 -5.47 0.40
N SER A 66 4.19 -4.31 1.02
CA SER A 66 5.23 -3.47 1.63
C SER A 66 6.00 -4.21 2.72
N GLN A 67 5.31 -4.97 3.58
CA GLN A 67 5.97 -5.76 4.63
C GLN A 67 6.86 -6.85 4.02
N THR A 68 6.37 -7.56 3.01
CA THR A 68 7.13 -8.59 2.28
C THR A 68 8.40 -8.00 1.66
N TYR A 69 8.28 -6.92 0.88
CA TYR A 69 9.44 -6.29 0.26
C TYR A 69 10.40 -5.61 1.24
N CYS A 70 9.89 -5.18 2.41
CA CYS A 70 10.74 -4.69 3.50
C CYS A 70 11.60 -5.83 4.06
N GLN A 71 11.04 -7.03 4.25
CA GLN A 71 11.77 -8.21 4.72
C GLN A 71 12.83 -8.66 3.70
N ASP A 72 12.47 -8.65 2.41
CA ASP A 72 13.37 -8.97 1.30
C ASP A 72 14.42 -7.89 1.01
N ARG A 73 14.34 -6.75 1.72
CA ARG A 73 15.20 -5.56 1.51
C ARG A 73 15.13 -5.01 0.08
N ASN A 74 14.02 -5.26 -0.62
CA ASN A 74 13.78 -4.75 -1.98
C ASN A 74 13.24 -3.32 -1.91
N ARG A 75 14.17 -2.35 -1.83
CA ARG A 75 13.83 -0.92 -1.67
C ARG A 75 12.97 -0.36 -2.81
N ILE A 76 13.19 -0.83 -4.04
CA ILE A 76 12.45 -0.35 -5.22
C ILE A 76 10.98 -0.71 -5.10
N GLN A 77 10.69 -1.99 -4.81
CA GLN A 77 9.30 -2.44 -4.66
C GLN A 77 8.66 -1.93 -3.37
N LEU A 78 9.43 -1.81 -2.28
CA LEU A 78 8.96 -1.18 -1.04
C LEU A 78 8.51 0.27 -1.29
N LYS A 79 9.30 1.05 -2.03
CA LYS A 79 8.96 2.44 -2.39
C LYS A 79 7.67 2.50 -3.21
N ARG A 80 7.54 1.64 -4.22
CA ARG A 80 6.34 1.54 -5.06
C ARG A 80 5.10 1.21 -4.23
N CYS A 81 5.17 0.16 -3.40
CA CYS A 81 4.04 -0.26 -2.56
C CYS A 81 3.66 0.83 -1.55
N ALA A 82 4.65 1.50 -0.94
CA ALA A 82 4.37 2.60 -0.02
C ALA A 82 3.66 3.78 -0.71
N ILE A 83 4.04 4.12 -1.95
CA ILE A 83 3.31 5.12 -2.76
C ILE A 83 1.88 4.65 -3.04
N LYS A 84 1.71 3.38 -3.44
CA LYS A 84 0.38 2.80 -3.69
C LYS A 84 -0.54 2.84 -2.47
N ILE A 85 -0.01 2.56 -1.27
CA ILE A 85 -0.79 2.74 -0.02
C ILE A 85 -1.31 4.18 0.09
N LEU A 86 -0.45 5.17 -0.16
CA LEU A 86 -0.82 6.58 -0.05
C LEU A 86 -1.91 6.94 -1.07
N GLU A 87 -1.78 6.48 -2.31
CA GLU A 87 -2.78 6.64 -3.35
C GLU A 87 -4.11 5.95 -3.02
N SER A 88 -4.07 4.73 -2.47
CA SER A 88 -5.26 4.00 -2.00
C SER A 88 -6.01 4.75 -0.89
N TYR A 89 -5.31 5.53 -0.07
CA TYR A 89 -5.92 6.42 0.94
C TYR A 89 -6.23 7.83 0.42
N GLY A 90 -6.02 8.10 -0.88
CA GLY A 90 -6.33 9.38 -1.51
C GLY A 90 -5.26 10.46 -1.36
N TYR A 91 -4.04 10.10 -0.96
CA TYR A 91 -2.90 11.01 -0.89
C TYR A 91 -2.06 10.88 -2.16
N TRP A 92 -1.94 11.98 -2.89
CA TRP A 92 -1.11 12.02 -4.09
C TRP A 92 0.16 12.80 -3.83
N ILE A 93 1.30 12.13 -3.98
CA ILE A 93 2.60 12.69 -3.63
C ILE A 93 3.34 13.15 -4.88
N THR A 94 3.94 14.34 -4.81
CA THR A 94 4.94 14.80 -5.77
C THR A 94 6.22 15.12 -5.01
N VAL A 95 7.31 14.47 -5.40
CA VAL A 95 8.64 14.73 -4.84
C VAL A 95 9.39 15.68 -5.76
N GLN A 96 9.79 16.84 -5.25
CA GLN A 96 10.59 17.84 -5.95
C GLN A 96 11.91 18.03 -5.23
N SER A 97 12.98 17.40 -5.74
CA SER A 97 14.29 17.35 -5.08
C SER A 97 14.21 16.78 -3.66
N SER A 98 14.30 17.62 -2.62
CA SER A 98 14.18 17.22 -1.22
C SER A 98 12.84 17.57 -0.58
N ASN A 99 11.93 18.27 -1.28
CA ASN A 99 10.63 18.66 -0.77
C ASN A 99 9.51 17.73 -1.26
N ILE A 100 8.52 17.53 -0.39
CA ILE A 100 7.37 16.69 -0.67
C ILE A 100 6.11 17.56 -0.68
N SER A 101 5.39 17.54 -1.79
CA SER A 101 4.03 18.07 -1.86
C SER A 101 3.05 16.89 -1.81
N ILE A 102 2.09 16.94 -0.88
CA ILE A 102 1.04 15.93 -0.76
C ILE A 102 -0.30 16.61 -0.96
N ASP A 103 -1.03 16.19 -2.00
CA ASP A 103 -2.43 16.54 -2.19
C ASP A 103 -3.28 15.72 -1.22
N CYS A 104 -3.94 16.42 -0.28
CA CYS A 104 -4.78 15.82 0.74
C CYS A 104 -6.28 16.00 0.48
N THR A 105 -6.70 16.46 -0.71
CA THR A 105 -8.10 16.84 -1.00
C THR A 105 -9.09 15.72 -0.69
N HIS A 106 -8.71 14.47 -0.95
CA HIS A 106 -9.50 13.27 -0.66
C HIS A 106 -8.82 12.33 0.34
N GLY A 107 -7.77 12.80 1.01
CA GLY A 107 -6.95 11.97 1.89
C GLY A 107 -7.72 11.52 3.13
N ILE A 108 -7.69 10.21 3.40
CA ILE A 108 -8.29 9.61 4.60
C ILE A 108 -7.17 9.29 5.60
N PRO A 109 -7.07 9.99 6.74
CA PRO A 109 -6.04 9.71 7.74
C PRO A 109 -6.19 8.30 8.31
N ALA A 110 -5.14 7.49 8.21
CA ALA A 110 -5.10 6.13 8.73
C ALA A 110 -3.68 5.76 9.20
N ILE A 111 -3.57 4.73 10.03
CA ILE A 111 -2.25 4.22 10.48
C ILE A 111 -1.43 3.70 9.30
N GLY A 112 -2.06 3.06 8.29
CA GLY A 112 -1.38 2.61 7.08
C GLY A 112 -0.68 3.74 6.30
N VAL A 113 -1.23 4.97 6.34
CA VAL A 113 -0.59 6.17 5.75
C VAL A 113 0.68 6.53 6.52
N VAL A 114 0.66 6.41 7.85
CA VAL A 114 1.84 6.64 8.70
C VAL A 114 2.91 5.59 8.39
N ASP A 115 2.53 4.31 8.34
CA ASP A 115 3.45 3.21 8.01
C ASP A 115 4.09 3.42 6.63
N ALA A 116 3.30 3.78 5.61
CA ALA A 116 3.79 4.08 4.26
C ALA A 116 4.80 5.25 4.22
N LEU A 117 4.51 6.36 4.92
CA LEU A 117 5.44 7.49 5.01
C LEU A 117 6.74 7.09 5.73
N MET A 118 6.65 6.25 6.76
CA MET A 118 7.84 5.74 7.44
C MET A 118 8.68 4.82 6.55
N TYR A 119 8.06 3.94 5.75
CA TYR A 119 8.76 3.14 4.74
C TYR A 119 9.48 4.02 3.72
N LEU A 120 8.83 5.07 3.22
CA LEU A 120 9.46 6.01 2.30
C LEU A 120 10.64 6.75 2.95
N SER A 121 10.55 7.10 4.24
CA SER A 121 11.67 7.68 4.98
C SER A 121 12.86 6.72 5.06
N CYS A 122 12.62 5.43 5.34
CA CYS A 122 13.66 4.40 5.40
C CYS A 122 14.32 4.19 4.04
N VAL A 123 13.53 4.20 2.96
CA VAL A 123 14.07 4.11 1.59
C VAL A 123 14.95 5.33 1.28
N ALA A 124 14.47 6.54 1.59
CA ALA A 124 15.23 7.78 1.37
C ALA A 124 16.55 7.81 2.15
N GLU A 125 16.56 7.35 3.41
CA GLU A 125 17.80 7.17 4.19
C GLU A 125 18.76 6.19 3.54
N GLY A 126 18.24 5.05 3.08
CA GLY A 126 19.02 4.05 2.36
C GLY A 126 19.62 4.56 1.04
N GLU A 127 19.02 5.61 0.45
CA GLU A 127 19.48 6.33 -0.74
C GLU A 127 20.32 7.59 -0.41
N GLN A 128 20.67 7.81 0.86
CA GLN A 128 21.41 8.99 1.36
C GLN A 128 20.69 10.34 1.14
N GLN A 129 19.37 10.32 0.94
CA GLN A 129 18.54 11.52 0.82
C GLN A 129 17.97 11.92 2.19
N ILE A 130 18.85 12.42 3.06
CA ILE A 130 18.53 12.67 4.47
C ILE A 130 17.42 13.71 4.63
N GLU A 131 17.45 14.81 3.87
CA GLU A 131 16.41 15.84 3.92
C GLU A 131 15.03 15.28 3.56
N LEU A 132 14.97 14.50 2.48
CA LEU A 132 13.72 13.88 2.02
C LEU A 132 13.16 12.90 3.07
N SER A 133 14.04 12.14 3.73
CA SER A 133 13.62 11.26 4.84
C SER A 133 12.97 12.06 5.98
N GLN A 134 13.57 13.19 6.37
CA GLN A 134 13.01 14.02 7.43
C GLN A 134 11.64 14.60 7.04
N GLU A 135 11.45 14.99 5.79
CA GLU A 135 10.16 15.43 5.27
C GLU A 135 9.09 14.32 5.36
N PHE A 136 9.43 13.08 4.98
CA PHE A 136 8.52 11.94 5.15
C PHE A 136 8.16 11.71 6.62
N LYS A 137 9.14 11.78 7.54
CA LYS A 137 8.90 11.63 8.99
C LYS A 137 8.04 12.76 9.55
N ALA A 138 8.23 13.99 9.08
CA ALA A 138 7.41 15.13 9.48
C ALA A 138 5.94 14.92 9.09
N TRP A 139 5.70 14.44 7.87
CA TRP A 139 4.36 14.05 7.43
C TRP A 139 3.78 12.88 8.23
N ALA A 140 4.58 11.85 8.51
CA ALA A 140 4.14 10.69 9.30
C ALA A 140 3.68 11.11 10.70
N ARG A 141 4.44 11.99 11.36
CA ARG A 141 4.09 12.57 12.67
C ARG A 141 2.79 13.37 12.62
N LYS A 142 2.60 14.18 11.57
CA LYS A 142 1.39 14.98 11.38
C LYS A 142 0.15 14.09 11.24
N ILE A 143 0.21 13.06 10.38
CA ILE A 143 -0.90 12.12 10.19
C ILE A 143 -1.15 11.29 11.45
N TYR A 144 -0.10 10.81 12.12
CA TYR A 144 -0.25 10.05 13.36
C TYR A 144 -1.00 10.84 14.44
N LYS A 145 -0.67 12.13 14.60
CA LYS A 145 -1.37 13.02 15.54
C LYS A 145 -2.84 13.22 15.16
N ILE A 146 -3.16 13.31 13.87
CA ILE A 146 -4.54 13.41 13.39
C ILE A 146 -5.33 12.14 13.73
N VAL A 147 -4.74 10.96 13.47
CA VAL A 147 -5.41 9.66 13.69
C VAL A 147 -5.59 9.35 15.17
N ASN A 148 -4.56 9.59 16.01
CA ASN A 148 -4.58 9.17 17.41
C ASN A 148 -4.94 10.29 18.39
N GLY A 149 -5.07 11.54 17.93
CA GLY A 149 -5.27 12.73 18.77
C GLY A 149 -4.06 13.12 19.64
N SER A 150 -3.02 12.28 19.70
CA SER A 150 -1.79 12.52 20.47
C SER A 150 -0.57 11.89 19.80
N MET A 151 0.63 12.25 20.26
CA MET A 151 1.88 11.62 19.84
C MET A 151 2.31 10.43 20.71
N MET A 152 1.49 10.07 21.70
CA MET A 152 1.81 8.98 22.62
C MET A 152 1.90 7.66 21.84
N GLY A 153 3.03 6.95 21.98
CA GLY A 153 3.27 5.68 21.29
C GLY A 153 3.95 5.79 19.92
N PHE A 154 4.14 6.99 19.37
CA PHE A 154 4.80 7.15 18.06
C PHE A 154 6.25 6.64 18.08
N GLU A 155 7.09 7.18 18.98
CA GLU A 155 8.52 6.80 19.11
C GLU A 155 8.72 5.37 19.64
N LEU A 156 7.67 4.73 20.16
CA LEU A 156 7.74 3.34 20.59
C LEU A 156 7.53 2.39 19.40
N LYS A 157 6.77 2.81 18.38
CA LYS A 157 6.47 2.00 17.19
C LYS A 157 7.49 2.25 16.07
N TYR A 158 7.93 3.49 15.87
CA TYR A 158 8.75 3.95 14.73
C TYR A 158 10.04 4.62 15.18
#